data_AF-A0A9D6SZP8-F1
#
_entry.id   AF-A0A9D6SZP8-F1
#
_cell.length_a   1.000
_cell.length_b   1.000
_cell.length_c   1.000
_cell.angle_alpha   90.00
_cell.angle_beta   90.00
_cell.angle_gamma   90.00
#
_symmetry.space_group_name_H-M   'P 1'
#
loop_
_entity.id
_entity.type
_entity.pdbx_description
1 polymer ?
#
loop_
_entity_poly.entity_id
_entity_poly.type
_entity_poly.pdbx_seq_one_letter_code
_entity_poly.pdbx_strand_id
1 'polypeptide(L)' 'MSDRRIVDEGQVVTAGGVASALDLGLYLVEKFWGADARVKIAAQMEYRAYSAT' A
#
# COMPACT_ATOMS: atom_id res chain seq x y z
N MET A 1 7.89 0.50 19.07
CA MET A 1 8.20 0.88 17.68
C MET A 1 7.24 0.10 16.80
N SER A 2 6.17 0.71 16.31
CA SER A 2 5.31 0.02 15.35
C SER A 2 6.11 -0.17 14.07
N ASP A 3 6.23 -1.42 13.63
CA ASP A 3 6.80 -1.84 12.36
C ASP A 3 5.89 -1.34 11.21
N ARG A 4 5.78 -0.02 11.07
CA ARG A 4 4.94 0.64 10.05
C ARG A 4 5.66 0.48 8.72
N ARG A 5 5.19 -0.49 7.93
CA ARG A 5 5.68 -0.76 6.57
C ARG A 5 5.53 0.44 5.62
N ILE A 6 4.59 1.35 5.91
CA ILE A 6 4.29 2.54 5.12
C ILE A 6 4.13 3.73 6.08
N VAL A 7 4.78 4.85 5.75
CA VAL A 7 4.65 6.14 6.46
C VAL A 7 4.23 7.21 5.47
N ASP A 8 3.11 7.87 5.74
CA ASP A 8 2.54 8.94 4.92
C ASP A 8 2.61 10.28 5.66
N GLU A 9 3.34 11.25 5.10
CA GLU A 9 3.51 12.62 5.61
C GLU A 9 2.76 13.64 4.73
N GLY A 10 1.70 13.21 4.05
CA GLY A 10 0.86 14.04 3.20
C GLY A 10 1.41 14.21 1.79
N GLN A 11 2.54 14.93 1.68
CA GLN A 11 3.21 15.20 0.39
C GLN A 11 4.22 14.11 0.01
N VAL A 12 4.73 13.38 1.00
CA VAL A 12 5.74 12.33 0.83
C VAL A 12 5.24 11.06 1.50
N VAL A 13 5.36 9.93 0.80
CA VAL A 13 5.06 8.60 1.34
C VAL A 13 6.30 7.72 1.19
N THR A 14 6.71 7.08 2.28
CA THR A 14 7.90 6.23 2.35
C THR A 14 7.55 4.81 2.78
N ALA A 15 8.41 3.85 2.42
CA ALA A 15 8.25 2.45 2.78
C ALA A 15 9.59 1.82 3.18
N GLY A 16 9.54 0.83 4.07
CA GLY A 16 10.72 0.29 4.77
C GLY A 16 11.73 -0.50 3.93
N GLY A 17 11.43 -0.80 2.66
CA GLY A 17 12.36 -1.47 1.74
C GLY A 17 11.76 -1.80 0.37
N VAL A 18 12.57 -2.44 -0.48
CA VAL A 18 12.17 -2.81 -1.87
C VAL A 18 10.95 -3.74 -1.86
N ALA A 19 10.90 -4.70 -0.92
CA ALA A 19 9.79 -5.64 -0.81
C ALA A 19 8.45 -4.97 -0.42
N SER A 20 8.48 -3.81 0.25
CA SER A 20 7.27 -3.05 0.62
C SER A 20 6.76 -2.11 -0.48
N ALA A 21 7.42 -2.06 -1.64
CA ALA A 21 7.00 -1.18 -2.74
C ALA A 21 5.62 -1.57 -3.31
N LEU A 22 5.27 -2.86 -3.29
CA LEU A 22 3.95 -3.34 -3.72
C LEU A 22 2.85 -2.89 -2.76
N ASP A 23 3.09 -3.04 -1.45
CA ASP A 23 2.18 -2.54 -0.42
C ASP A 23 2.02 -1.01 -0.53
N LEU A 24 3.12 -0.27 -0.75
CA LEU A 24 3.10 1.18 -0.98
C LEU A 24 2.28 1.56 -2.22
N GLY A 25 2.45 0.84 -3.33
CA GLY A 25 1.68 1.09 -4.55
C GLY A 25 0.18 0.93 -4.31
N LEU A 26 -0.23 -0.14 -3.62
CA LEU A 26 -1.63 -0.38 -3.29
C LEU A 26 -2.19 0.64 -2.30
N TYR A 27 -1.38 1.11 -1.35
CA TYR A 27 -1.75 2.20 -0.46
C TYR A 27 -2.01 3.51 -1.21
N LEU A 28 -1.16 3.87 -2.18
CA LEU A 28 -1.37 5.06 -3.00
C LEU A 28 -2.62 4.92 -3.88
N VAL A 29 -2.85 3.74 -4.44
CA VAL A 29 -4.08 3.45 -5.20
C VAL A 29 -5.31 3.70 -4.33
N GLU A 30 -5.33 3.18 -3.10
CA GLU A 30 -6.43 3.40 -2.17
C GLU A 30 -6.59 4.88 -1.81
N LYS A 31 -5.48 5.59 -1.55
CA LYS A 31 -5.49 7.00 -1.17
C LYS A 31 -6.12 7.90 -2.22
N PHE A 32 -5.90 7.62 -3.51
CA PHE A 32 -6.34 8.49 -4.60
C PHE A 32 -7.57 7.99 -5.37
N TRP A 33 -7.84 6.68 -5.37
CA TRP A 33 -8.96 6.07 -6.12
C TRP A 33 -9.89 5.21 -5.25
N GLY A 34 -9.65 5.13 -3.94
CA GLY A 34 -10.50 4.41 -2.98
C GLY A 34 -10.22 2.92 -2.88
N ALA A 35 -10.86 2.28 -1.90
CA ALA A 35 -10.64 0.87 -1.55
C ALA A 35 -11.01 -0.10 -2.69
N ASP A 36 -12.04 0.19 -3.48
CA ASP A 36 -12.46 -0.68 -4.59
C ASP A 36 -11.38 -0.77 -5.68
N ALA A 37 -10.71 0.35 -5.98
CA ALA A 37 -9.60 0.38 -6.91
C ALA A 37 -8.41 -0.45 -6.41
N ARG A 38 -8.10 -0.36 -5.10
CA ARG A 38 -7.07 -1.18 -4.47
C ARG A 38 -7.37 -2.66 -4.59
N VAL A 39 -8.59 -3.09 -4.28
CA VAL A 39 -9.00 -4.50 -4.36
C VAL A 39 -8.89 -5.02 -5.79
N LYS A 40 -9.36 -4.25 -6.77
CA LYS A 40 -9.26 -4.60 -8.19
C LYS A 40 -7.82 -4.76 -8.65
N ILE A 41 -6.95 -3.80 -8.32
CA ILE A 41 -5.55 -3.81 -8.75
C ILE A 41 -4.77 -4.93 -8.05
N ALA A 42 -4.99 -5.14 -6.75
CA ALA A 42 -4.39 -6.26 -6.02
C ALA A 42 -4.77 -7.61 -6.63
N ALA A 43 -6.04 -7.79 -7.03
CA ALA A 43 -6.49 -8.99 -7.72
C ALA A 43 -5.83 -9.16 -9.11
N GLN A 44 -5.69 -8.08 -9.88
CA GLN A 44 -5.00 -8.12 -11.19
C GLN A 44 -3.52 -8.47 -11.07
N MET A 45 -2.88 -8.07 -9.97
CA MET A 45 -1.48 -8.40 -9.66
C MET A 45 -1.31 -9.79 -9.07
N GLU A 46 -2.41 -10.51 -8.81
CA GLU A 46 -2.44 -11.76 -8.02
C GLU A 46 -1.74 -11.60 -6.65
N TYR A 47 -1.76 -10.38 -6.11
CA TYR A 47 -1.03 -10.00 -4.92
C TYR A 47 -1.97 -9.86 -3.72
N ARG A 48 -1.86 -10.78 -2.76
CA ARG A 48 -2.49 -10.62 -1.44
C ARG A 48 -1.67 -9.64 -0.62
N ALA A 49 -2.03 -8.35 -0.70
CA ALA A 49 -1.47 -7.33 0.19
C ALA A 49 -1.64 -7.76 1.65
N TYR A 50 -0.62 -7.51 2.45
CA TYR A 50 -0.61 -7.82 3.88
C TYR A 50 -1.82 -7.15 4.56
N SER A 51 -2.69 -7.94 5.20
CA SER A 51 -3.77 -7.41 6.04
C SER A 51 -3.14 -6.62 7.18
N ALA A 52 -3.15 -5.30 7.08
CA ALA A 52 -3.00 -4.44 8.24
C ALA A 52 -4.19 -4.71 9.16
N THR A 53 -3.93 -5.45 10.24
CA THR A 53 -4.85 -5.59 11.38
C THR A 53 -4.59 -4.44 12.34
#